data_AF-A0A6J4JN94-F1
#
_entry.id   AF-A0A6J4JN94-F1
#
_cell.length_a   1.000
_cell.length_b   1.000
_cell.length_c   1.000
_cell.angle_alpha   90.00
_cell.angle_beta   90.00
_cell.angle_gamma   90.00
#
_symmetry.space_group_name_H-M   'P 1'
#
loop_
_entity.id
_entity.type
_entity.pdbx_description
1 polymer ?
#
loop_
_entity_poly.entity_id
_entity_poly.type
_entity_poly.pdbx_seq_one_letter_code
_entity_poly.pdbx_strand_id
1 'polypeptide(L)'
;MMQIPMDQFTRQGIDAVRVGRYGTGRQFLVQALKLNTRNTLAWLWLAACTNDPARKRECLLRVLAIEPNHAFARRDLEALGGTSAPPLPGTRSDQAALPPLRTRPTQ
;
A
#
# COMPACT_ATOMS: atom_id res chain seq x y z
N MET A 1 25.58 6.04 10.01
CA MET A 1 24.29 5.68 10.66
C MET A 1 23.28 6.77 10.36
N MET A 2 22.53 6.67 9.25
CA MET A 2 21.49 7.64 8.92
C MET A 2 20.25 7.27 9.75
N GLN A 3 20.06 7.92 10.90
CA GLN A 3 18.81 7.80 11.64
C GLN A 3 17.69 8.32 10.74
N ILE A 4 16.83 7.42 10.25
CA ILE A 4 15.60 7.80 9.56
C ILE A 4 14.78 8.57 10.61
N PRO A 5 14.56 9.90 10.44
CA PRO A 5 13.84 10.66 11.45
C PRO A 5 12.43 10.08 11.55
N MET A 6 12.14 9.44 12.69
CA MET A 6 10.81 8.96 12.99
C MET A 6 9.92 10.18 13.17
N ASP A 7 9.01 10.35 12.21
CA ASP A 7 8.00 11.38 12.26
C ASP A 7 7.12 11.20 13.51
N GLN A 8 6.78 12.30 14.19
CA GLN A 8 5.97 12.27 15.42
C GLN A 8 4.68 11.48 15.24
N PHE A 9 4.04 11.63 14.07
CA PHE A 9 2.83 10.90 13.73
C PHE A 9 3.06 9.39 13.59
N THR A 10 4.24 8.97 13.14
CA THR A 10 4.58 7.54 13.08
C THR A 10 4.70 6.97 14.49
N ARG A 11 5.38 7.67 15.40
CA ARG A 11 5.50 7.23 16.80
C ARG A 11 4.15 7.15 17.50
N GLN A 12 3.31 8.18 17.37
CA GLN A 12 1.96 8.19 17.94
C GLN A 12 1.08 7.07 17.37
N GLY A 13 1.22 6.78 16.07
CA GLY A 13 0.53 5.67 15.43
C GLY A 13 0.91 4.33 16.02
N ILE A 14 2.21 4.08 16.19
CA ILE A 14 2.74 2.83 16.76
C ILE A 14 2.27 2.66 18.20
N ASP A 15 2.36 3.71 19.01
CA ASP A 15 1.96 3.67 20.41
C ASP A 15 0.47 3.33 20.56
N ALA A 16 -0.38 3.98 19.75
CA ALA A 16 -1.81 3.68 19.70
C ALA A 16 -2.09 2.22 19.31
N VAL A 17 -1.37 1.67 18.32
CA VAL A 17 -1.51 0.25 17.93
C VAL A 17 -1.10 -0.67 19.07
N ARG A 18 0.01 -0.37 19.77
CA ARG A 18 0.52 -1.16 20.89
C ARG A 18 -0.47 -1.27 22.04
N VAL A 19 -1.24 -0.22 22.30
CA VAL A 19 -2.31 -0.23 23.31
C VAL A 19 -3.65 -0.76 22.78
N GLY A 20 -3.68 -1.36 21.59
CA GLY A 20 -4.88 -1.96 20.97
C GLY A 20 -5.80 -0.97 20.27
N ARG A 21 -5.42 0.31 20.14
CA ARG A 21 -6.20 1.35 19.47
C ARG A 21 -5.87 1.43 17.97
N TYR A 22 -6.16 0.36 17.25
CA TYR A 22 -5.89 0.26 15.80
C TYR A 22 -6.53 1.38 14.97
N GLY A 23 -7.73 1.83 15.34
CA GLY A 23 -8.42 2.94 14.65
C GLY A 23 -7.63 4.25 14.75
N THR A 24 -7.24 4.64 15.97
CA THR A 24 -6.42 5.82 16.24
C THR A 24 -5.02 5.69 15.63
N GLY A 25 -4.40 4.51 15.76
CA GLY A 25 -3.11 4.19 15.16
C GLY A 25 -3.12 4.40 13.66
N ARG A 26 -4.14 3.87 12.97
CA ARG A 26 -4.31 4.06 11.52
C ARG A 26 -4.41 5.53 11.14
N GLN A 27 -5.16 6.35 11.90
CA GLN A 27 -5.28 7.79 11.62
C GLN A 27 -3.92 8.48 11.68
N PHE A 28 -3.14 8.26 12.73
CA PHE A 28 -1.82 8.85 12.88
C PHE A 28 -0.83 8.36 11.80
N LEU A 29 -0.85 7.06 11.47
CA LEU A 29 -0.02 6.51 10.40
C LEU A 29 -0.37 7.10 9.03
N VAL A 30 -1.66 7.32 8.73
CA VAL A 30 -2.09 8.01 7.52
C VAL A 30 -1.58 9.45 7.50
N GLN A 31 -1.61 10.18 8.63
CA GLN A 31 -1.05 11.53 8.70
C GLN A 31 0.46 11.52 8.47
N ALA A 32 1.18 10.54 9.03
CA ALA A 32 2.61 10.37 8.77
C ALA A 32 2.90 10.14 7.27
N LEU A 33 2.04 9.37 6.58
CA LEU A 33 2.17 9.12 5.14
C LEU A 33 1.81 10.35 4.27
N LYS A 34 0.95 11.24 4.76
CA LYS A 34 0.67 12.52 4.10
C LYS A 34 1.86 13.46 4.16
N LEU A 35 2.59 13.45 5.28
CA LEU A 35 3.81 14.26 5.43
C LEU A 35 5.00 13.62 4.70
N ASN A 36 5.16 12.32 4.84
CA ASN A 36 6.21 11.55 4.20
C ASN A 36 5.68 10.21 3.69
N THR A 37 5.29 10.20 2.42
CA THR A 37 4.77 9.00 1.75
C THR A 37 5.85 7.93 1.56
N ARG A 38 7.14 8.27 1.74
CA ARG A 38 8.27 7.33 1.68
C ARG A 38 8.59 6.72 3.05
N ASN A 39 7.74 6.92 4.05
CA ASN A 39 7.97 6.35 5.37
C ASN A 39 7.56 4.86 5.41
N THR A 40 8.56 3.99 5.25
CA THR A 40 8.40 2.53 5.28
C THR A 40 7.83 2.01 6.60
N LEU A 41 8.22 2.60 7.74
CA LEU A 41 7.67 2.25 9.05
C LEU A 41 6.17 2.53 9.11
N ALA A 42 5.72 3.69 8.64
CA ALA A 42 4.30 4.05 8.66
C ALA A 42 3.45 3.08 7.81
N TRP A 43 3.91 2.71 6.62
CA TRP A 43 3.27 1.70 5.78
C TRP A 43 3.23 0.32 6.44
N LEU A 44 4.32 -0.10 7.09
CA LEU A 44 4.40 -1.40 7.76
C LEU A 44 3.41 -1.50 8.92
N TRP A 45 3.32 -0.47 9.76
CA TRP A 45 2.35 -0.43 10.85
C TRP A 45 0.92 -0.26 10.35
N LEU A 46 0.71 0.41 9.21
CA LEU A 46 -0.62 0.49 8.58
C LEU A 46 -1.09 -0.91 8.15
N ALA A 47 -0.16 -1.73 7.65
CA ALA A 47 -0.40 -3.13 7.29
C ALA A 47 -0.79 -3.97 8.52
N ALA A 48 -0.23 -3.68 9.69
CA ALA A 48 -0.59 -4.35 10.95
C ALA A 48 -1.95 -3.87 11.52
N CYS A 49 -2.37 -2.63 11.20
CA CYS A 49 -3.67 -2.10 11.61
C CYS A 49 -4.85 -2.65 10.79
N THR A 50 -4.58 -3.29 9.64
CA THR A 50 -5.61 -3.82 8.76
C THR A 50 -5.64 -5.34 8.84
N ASN A 51 -6.84 -5.89 9.03
CA ASN A 51 -7.05 -7.33 9.05
C ASN A 51 -7.28 -7.92 7.65
N ASP A 52 -7.35 -7.06 6.63
CA ASP A 52 -7.60 -7.47 5.26
C ASP A 52 -6.29 -7.85 4.57
N PRO A 53 -6.16 -9.10 4.05
CA PRO A 53 -4.92 -9.56 3.44
C PRO A 53 -4.58 -8.80 2.14
N ALA A 54 -5.56 -8.31 1.39
CA ALA A 54 -5.31 -7.54 0.17
C ALA A 54 -4.71 -6.17 0.52
N ARG A 55 -5.29 -5.45 1.48
CA ARG A 55 -4.73 -4.18 1.99
C ARG A 55 -3.36 -4.37 2.62
N LYS A 56 -3.17 -5.47 3.36
CA LYS A 56 -1.87 -5.79 3.98
C LYS A 56 -0.79 -5.96 2.90
N ARG A 57 -1.09 -6.72 1.84
CA ARG A 57 -0.19 -6.87 0.67
C ARG A 57 0.13 -5.54 0.00
N GLU A 58 -0.87 -4.69 -0.25
CA GLU A 58 -0.64 -3.36 -0.85
C GLU A 58 0.33 -2.52 -0.02
N CYS A 59 0.15 -2.49 1.31
CA CYS A 59 1.03 -1.74 2.20
C CYS A 59 2.48 -2.26 2.14
N LEU A 60 2.66 -3.59 2.16
CA LEU A 60 3.99 -4.23 2.09
C LEU A 60 4.65 -4.01 0.73
N LEU A 61 3.89 -4.05 -0.36
CA LEU A 61 4.38 -3.72 -1.70
C LEU A 61 4.89 -2.29 -1.77
N ARG A 62 4.19 -1.33 -1.14
CA ARG A 62 4.65 0.06 -1.04
C ARG A 62 5.96 0.16 -0.26
N VAL A 63 6.11 -0.59 0.85
CA VAL A 63 7.36 -0.65 1.61
C VAL A 63 8.51 -1.10 0.73
N LEU A 64 8.33 -2.22 0.00
CA LEU A 64 9.36 -2.76 -0.89
C LEU A 64 9.65 -1.87 -2.10
N ALA A 65 8.67 -1.09 -2.57
CA ALA A 65 8.88 -0.10 -3.62
C ALA A 65 9.77 1.07 -3.16
N ILE A 66 9.75 1.40 -1.87
CA ILE A 66 10.59 2.44 -1.28
C ILE A 66 11.95 1.88 -0.85
N GLU A 67 11.94 0.76 -0.16
CA GLU A 67 13.10 0.09 0.42
C GLU A 67 13.06 -1.40 0.01
N PRO A 68 13.61 -1.73 -1.18
CA PRO A 68 13.50 -3.08 -1.73
C PRO A 68 14.31 -4.12 -0.95
N ASN A 69 15.18 -3.72 -0.03
CA ASN A 69 15.94 -4.61 0.83
C ASN A 69 15.26 -4.82 2.21
N HIS A 70 13.99 -4.41 2.36
CA HIS A 70 13.28 -4.50 3.63
C HIS A 70 12.90 -5.95 3.96
N ALA A 71 13.78 -6.64 4.68
CA ALA A 71 13.66 -8.06 5.01
C ALA A 71 12.32 -8.42 5.68
N PHE A 72 11.82 -7.57 6.59
CA PHE A 72 10.52 -7.79 7.23
C PHE A 72 9.36 -7.74 6.24
N ALA A 73 9.39 -6.81 5.28
CA ALA A 73 8.27 -6.64 4.36
C ALA A 73 8.22 -7.77 3.33
N ARG A 74 9.38 -8.26 2.89
CA ARG A 74 9.49 -9.48 2.08
C ARG A 74 8.90 -10.67 2.82
N ARG A 75 9.37 -10.93 4.04
CA ARG A 75 8.93 -12.08 4.83
C ARG A 75 7.43 -12.08 5.09
N ASP A 76 6.84 -10.92 5.42
CA ASP A 76 5.40 -10.80 5.62
C ASP A 76 4.61 -10.99 4.32
N LEU A 77 5.13 -10.51 3.18
CA LEU A 77 4.50 -10.70 1.88
C LEU A 77 4.57 -12.16 1.40
N GLU A 78 5.68 -12.83 1.66
CA GLU A 78 5.86 -14.27 1.43
C GLU A 78 4.88 -15.09 2.28
N ALA A 79 4.73 -14.74 3.57
CA ALA A 79 3.79 -15.39 4.48
C ALA A 79 2.32 -15.24 4.06
N LEU A 80 1.98 -14.15 3.35
CA LEU A 80 0.66 -13.95 2.77
C LEU A 80 0.44 -14.80 1.50
N GLY A 81 1.39 -15.64 1.08
CA GLY A 81 1.31 -16.49 -0.11
C GLY A 81 1.82 -15.78 -1.35
N GLY A 82 3.13 -15.50 -1.37
CA GLY A 82 3.83 -14.69 -2.38
C GLY A 82 3.39 -14.88 -3.84
N THR A 83 3.49 -13.77 -4.58
CA THR A 83 3.08 -13.56 -5.98
C THR A 83 1.58 -13.44 -6.21
N SER A 84 1.10 -12.20 -6.08
CA SER A 84 0.62 -11.54 -7.28
C SER A 84 1.11 -10.11 -7.22
N ALA A 85 1.90 -9.71 -8.22
CA ALA A 85 2.12 -8.32 -8.52
C ALA A 85 0.78 -7.57 -8.44
N PRO A 86 0.74 -6.31 -7.97
CA PRO A 86 -0.49 -5.56 -8.07
C PRO A 86 -0.91 -5.59 -9.55
N PRO A 87 -2.15 -5.99 -9.92
CA PRO A 87 -2.67 -5.53 -11.18
C PRO A 87 -2.59 -4.01 -11.05
N LEU A 88 -1.68 -3.43 -11.82
CA LEU A 88 -1.65 -2.00 -12.07
C LEU A 88 -3.13 -1.61 -12.28
N PRO A 89 -3.69 -0.63 -11.57
CA PRO A 89 -4.93 0.01 -12.00
C PRO A 89 -4.59 0.85 -13.25
N GLY A 90 -4.21 0.15 -14.31
CA GLY A 90 -3.84 0.65 -15.63
C GLY A 90 -4.76 0.10 -16.72
N THR A 91 -5.80 -0.64 -16.36
CA THR A 91 -6.90 -0.97 -17.27
C THR A 91 -8.18 -0.52 -16.62
N ARG A 92 -8.49 0.76 -16.84
CA ARG A 92 -9.87 1.14 -17.12
C ARG A 92 -10.33 0.26 -18.30
N SER A 93 -10.75 -0.96 -18.03
CA SER A 93 -11.62 -1.73 -18.93
C SER A 93 -13.06 -1.22 -18.77
N ASP A 94 -13.20 0.11 -18.86
CA ASP A 94 -14.26 0.73 -19.63
C ASP A 94 -13.74 0.85 -21.07
N GLN A 95 -13.20 -0.25 -21.61
CA GLN A 95 -13.26 -0.47 -23.04
C GLN A 95 -14.66 -1.04 -23.26
N ALA A 96 -15.62 -0.13 -23.37
CA ALA A 96 -16.84 -0.36 -24.09
C ALA A 96 -16.43 -0.86 -25.49
N ALA A 97 -16.33 -2.18 -25.62
CA ALA A 97 -16.32 -2.86 -26.90
C ALA A 97 -17.74 -2.72 -27.48
N LEU A 98 -18.01 -1.54 -28.03
CA LEU A 98 -19.00 -1.40 -29.09
C LEU A 98 -18.19 -1.44 -30.39
N PRO A 99 -18.52 -2.35 -31.33
CA PRO A 99 -17.74 -2.52 -32.54
C PRO A 99 -17.74 -1.22 -33.35
N PRO A 100 -16.67 -0.90 -34.10
CA PRO A 100 -16.79 0.12 -35.09
C PRO A 100 -17.75 -0.39 -36.18
N LEU A 101 -18.93 0.21 -36.26
CA LEU A 101 -19.76 0.10 -37.45
C LEU A 101 -18.95 0.65 -38.63
N ARG A 102 -18.30 -0.25 -39.35
CA ARG A 102 -17.84 -0.03 -40.72
C ARG A 102 -19.10 0.05 -41.58
N THR A 103 -19.69 1.23 -41.66
CA THR A 103 -20.53 1.55 -42.81
C THR A 103 -19.59 1.93 -43.95
N ARG A 104 -19.38 0.97 -44.85
CA ARG A 104 -18.72 1.17 -46.14
C ARG A 104 -19.42 2.31 -46.90
N PRO A 105 -18.71 3.22 -47.57
CA PRO A 105 -19.32 4.01 -48.63
C PRO A 105 -19.40 3.11 -49.87
N THR A 106 -20.59 2.82 -50.36
CA THR A 106 -20.76 2.26 -51.71
C THR A 106 -22.10 2.68 -52.28
N GLN A 107 -21.99 3.49 -53.35
CA GLN A 107 -23.00 3.96 -54.31
C GLN A 107 -23.88 5.13 -53.85
#